data_AF-A8YGI3-F1
#
_entry.id   AF-A8YGI3-F1
#
_cell.length_a   1.000
_cell.length_b   1.000
_cell.length_c   1.000
_cell.angle_alpha   90.00
_cell.angle_beta   90.00
_cell.angle_gamma   90.00
#
_symmetry.space_group_name_H-M   'P 1'
#
loop_
_entity.id
_entity.type
_entity.pdbx_description
1 polymer ?
#
loop_
_entity_poly.entity_id
_entity_poly.type
_entity_poly.pdbx_seq_one_letter_code
_entity_poly.pdbx_strand_id
1 'polypeptide(L)'
;MPIPILFESRRKKLKRFLKLEILNIEKIWFPCLKEMLKQQQRFTTKGLAYIAIDRTSWGAISILMVSLIYDKRAMPIYWEILDKKGSSNLEEQQRVLEKTLTVLSGHKIVVLGDREFCSVSLGKWLQKQSLYFCLRQKKVQMSRQKKEFIKK
;
A
#
# COMPACT_ATOMS: atom_id res chain seq x y z
N MET A 1 2.57 -8.75 -49.75
CA MET A 1 3.62 -8.58 -48.70
C MET A 1 2.98 -7.88 -47.51
N PRO A 2 3.21 -8.33 -46.26
CA PRO A 2 2.71 -7.61 -45.09
C PRO A 2 3.39 -6.23 -45.03
N ILE A 3 2.58 -5.16 -45.03
CA ILE A 3 3.06 -3.78 -44.97
C ILE A 3 3.79 -3.60 -43.64
N PRO A 4 5.03 -3.06 -43.62
CA PRO A 4 5.75 -2.84 -42.38
C PRO A 4 4.97 -1.87 -41.50
N ILE A 5 4.58 -2.34 -40.29
CA ILE A 5 3.87 -1.51 -39.32
C ILE A 5 4.77 -0.36 -38.91
N LEU A 6 4.39 0.86 -39.31
CA LEU A 6 5.08 2.10 -38.94
C LEU A 6 5.23 2.23 -37.42
N PHE A 7 6.35 2.77 -36.97
CA PHE A 7 6.66 2.99 -35.56
C PHE A 7 5.53 3.76 -34.84
N GLU A 8 5.01 4.82 -35.46
CA GLU A 8 3.90 5.61 -34.90
C GLU A 8 2.62 4.79 -34.70
N SER A 9 2.34 3.82 -35.57
CA SER A 9 1.21 2.90 -35.41
C SER A 9 1.41 2.00 -34.19
N ARG A 10 2.63 1.51 -33.94
CA ARG A 10 2.97 0.71 -32.75
C ARG A 10 2.83 1.55 -31.47
N ARG A 11 3.36 2.77 -31.48
CA ARG A 11 3.26 3.73 -30.37
C ARG A 11 1.81 4.05 -30.02
N LYS A 12 0.97 4.35 -31.02
CA LYS A 12 -0.46 4.60 -30.82
C LYS A 12 -1.19 3.37 -30.28
N LYS A 13 -0.85 2.16 -30.76
CA LYS A 13 -1.42 0.91 -30.26
C LYS A 13 -1.08 0.69 -28.78
N LEU A 14 0.18 0.86 -28.38
CA LEU A 14 0.61 0.79 -26.98
C LEU A 14 -0.11 1.82 -26.11
N LYS A 15 -0.23 3.07 -26.57
CA LYS A 15 -0.96 4.11 -25.84
C LYS A 15 -2.43 3.76 -25.64
N ARG A 16 -3.11 3.17 -26.63
CA ARG A 16 -4.50 2.70 -26.49
C ARG A 16 -4.59 1.52 -25.54
N PHE A 17 -3.67 0.55 -25.66
CA PHE A 17 -3.59 -0.60 -24.79
C PHE A 17 -3.47 -0.17 -23.32
N LEU A 18 -2.49 0.67 -22.99
CA LEU A 18 -2.27 1.18 -21.62
C LEU A 18 -3.40 2.05 -21.07
N LYS A 19 -4.34 2.51 -21.92
CA LYS A 19 -5.52 3.28 -21.53
C LYS A 19 -6.78 2.43 -21.32
N LEU A 20 -6.72 1.12 -21.59
CA LEU A 20 -7.87 0.25 -21.41
C LEU A 20 -8.23 0.18 -19.92
N GLU A 21 -9.50 0.38 -19.59
CA GLU A 21 -10.01 0.32 -18.20
C GLU A 21 -9.85 -1.08 -17.55
N ILE A 22 -9.66 -2.10 -18.38
CA ILE A 22 -9.34 -3.45 -17.91
C ILE A 22 -7.93 -3.53 -17.31
N LEU A 23 -7.01 -2.65 -17.74
CA LEU A 23 -5.65 -2.59 -17.23
C LEU A 23 -5.55 -1.74 -15.96
N ASN A 24 -6.39 -2.02 -14.98
CA ASN A 24 -6.24 -1.45 -13.65
C ASN A 24 -5.41 -2.40 -12.76
N ILE A 25 -4.78 -1.83 -11.72
CA ILE A 25 -3.91 -2.59 -10.81
C ILE A 25 -4.69 -3.72 -10.15
N GLU A 26 -5.93 -3.48 -9.76
CA GLU A 26 -6.76 -4.47 -9.07
C GLU A 26 -7.03 -5.72 -9.92
N LYS A 27 -7.28 -5.56 -11.23
CA LYS A 27 -7.58 -6.66 -12.15
C LYS A 27 -6.33 -7.41 -12.59
N ILE A 28 -5.20 -6.72 -12.77
CA ILE A 28 -3.95 -7.34 -13.22
C ILE A 28 -3.20 -7.95 -12.03
N TRP A 29 -2.98 -7.15 -10.99
CA TRP A 29 -2.02 -7.45 -9.95
C TRP A 29 -2.59 -8.26 -8.79
N PHE A 30 -3.83 -8.01 -8.38
CA PHE A 30 -4.40 -8.72 -7.23
C PHE A 30 -4.53 -10.22 -7.44
N PRO A 31 -4.92 -10.75 -8.62
CA PRO A 31 -4.91 -12.19 -8.85
C PRO A 31 -3.52 -12.79 -8.65
N CYS A 32 -2.47 -12.14 -9.20
CA CYS A 32 -1.09 -12.59 -9.04
C CYS A 32 -0.68 -12.62 -7.56
N LEU A 33 -0.98 -11.55 -6.82
CA LEU A 33 -0.70 -11.49 -5.38
C LEU A 33 -1.44 -12.56 -4.60
N LYS A 34 -2.73 -12.77 -4.86
CA LYS A 34 -3.54 -13.79 -4.16
C LYS A 34 -2.97 -15.18 -4.38
N GLU A 35 -2.56 -15.51 -5.61
CA GLU A 35 -1.90 -16.78 -5.91
C GLU A 35 -0.56 -16.92 -5.18
N MET A 36 0.26 -15.87 -5.14
CA MET A 36 1.51 -15.89 -4.38
C MET A 36 1.27 -16.10 -2.88
N LEU A 37 0.29 -15.38 -2.31
CA LEU A 37 -0.02 -15.39 -0.87
C LEU A 37 -0.58 -16.73 -0.37
N LYS A 38 -1.01 -17.64 -1.25
CA LYS A 38 -1.33 -19.03 -0.86
C LYS A 38 -0.13 -19.73 -0.20
N GLN A 39 1.09 -19.33 -0.54
CA GLN A 39 2.32 -19.83 0.08
C GLN A 39 2.63 -19.07 1.39
N GLN A 40 1.74 -19.17 2.37
CA GLN A 40 1.80 -18.37 3.61
C GLN A 40 3.13 -18.46 4.36
N GLN A 41 3.77 -19.63 4.36
CA GLN A 41 5.05 -19.87 5.02
C GLN A 41 6.18 -18.99 4.45
N ARG A 42 6.04 -18.58 3.18
CA ARG A 42 6.99 -17.69 2.53
C ARG A 42 6.78 -16.25 2.97
N PHE A 43 5.54 -15.78 3.01
CA PHE A 43 5.21 -14.37 3.17
C PHE A 43 4.90 -13.93 4.61
N THR A 44 4.92 -14.86 5.57
CA THR A 44 4.66 -14.57 6.97
C THR A 44 5.87 -14.89 7.85
N THR A 45 6.10 -14.06 8.86
CA THR A 45 7.10 -14.33 9.90
C THR A 45 6.35 -14.56 11.21
N LYS A 46 6.49 -15.76 11.79
CA LYS A 46 5.71 -16.19 12.98
C LYS A 46 4.18 -16.08 12.78
N GLY A 47 3.71 -16.34 11.55
CA GLY A 47 2.29 -16.24 11.19
C GLY A 47 1.76 -14.81 11.04
N LEU A 48 2.63 -13.80 11.05
CA LEU A 48 2.29 -12.39 10.83
C LEU A 48 2.79 -11.92 9.45
N ALA A 49 1.91 -11.29 8.68
CA ALA A 49 2.24 -10.58 7.46
C ALA A 49 2.55 -9.11 7.81
N TYR A 50 3.74 -8.65 7.47
CA TYR A 50 4.15 -7.28 7.72
C TYR A 50 3.89 -6.45 6.48
N ILE A 51 3.14 -5.36 6.62
CA ILE A 51 2.96 -4.38 5.55
C ILE A 51 3.54 -3.04 5.96
N ALA A 52 4.10 -2.30 5.01
CA ALA A 52 4.56 -0.94 5.21
C ALA A 52 3.73 0.01 4.35
N ILE A 53 3.23 1.08 4.96
CA ILE A 53 2.72 2.24 4.23
C ILE A 53 3.86 3.24 4.06
N ASP A 54 4.07 3.67 2.83
CA ASP A 54 5.14 4.59 2.48
C ASP A 54 4.68 5.59 1.42
N ARG A 55 5.39 6.71 1.34
CA ARG A 55 5.17 7.73 0.35
C ARG A 55 6.45 8.01 -0.41
N THR A 56 6.37 7.91 -1.73
CA THR A 56 7.48 8.23 -2.62
C THR A 56 7.11 9.41 -3.53
N SER A 57 8.01 10.38 -3.66
CA SER A 57 7.91 11.43 -4.67
C SER A 57 8.75 11.04 -5.88
N TRP A 58 8.10 10.93 -7.03
CA TRP A 58 8.75 10.71 -8.32
C TRP A 58 8.58 11.96 -9.18
N GLY A 59 9.52 12.90 -9.04
CA GLY A 59 9.42 14.21 -9.68
C GLY A 59 8.18 14.97 -9.20
N ALA A 60 7.25 15.26 -10.10
CA ALA A 60 5.98 15.90 -9.76
C ALA A 60 4.90 14.94 -9.25
N ILE A 61 5.12 13.63 -9.36
CA ILE A 61 4.15 12.59 -9.00
C ILE A 61 4.36 12.21 -7.54
N SER A 62 3.31 12.33 -6.73
CA SER A 62 3.31 11.81 -5.36
C SER A 62 2.61 10.46 -5.35
N ILE A 63 3.28 9.42 -4.87
CA ILE A 63 2.73 8.06 -4.81
C ILE A 63 2.58 7.68 -3.34
N LEU A 64 1.37 7.31 -2.94
CA LEU A 64 1.10 6.66 -1.66
C LEU A 64 0.97 5.17 -1.90
N MET A 65 1.78 4.36 -1.23
CA MET A 65 1.87 2.93 -1.50
C MET A 65 1.84 2.10 -0.22
N VAL A 66 1.27 0.91 -0.34
CA VAL A 66 1.31 -0.12 0.70
C VAL A 66 2.01 -1.36 0.13
N SER A 67 3.03 -1.82 0.83
CA SER A 67 3.89 -2.92 0.41
C SER A 67 3.92 -4.04 1.43
N LEU A 68 3.96 -5.28 0.98
CA LEU A 68 4.29 -6.45 1.80
C LEU A 68 5.80 -6.49 2.05
N ILE A 69 6.20 -6.65 3.30
CA ILE A 69 7.60 -6.86 3.68
C ILE A 69 7.88 -8.35 3.70
N TYR A 70 8.78 -8.78 2.82
CA TYR A 70 9.22 -10.16 2.69
C TYR A 70 10.70 -10.19 2.33
N ASP A 71 11.48 -11.05 3.00
CA ASP A 71 12.92 -11.26 2.73
C ASP A 71 13.72 -9.95 2.57
N LYS A 72 13.56 -9.03 3.53
CA LYS A 72 14.20 -7.69 3.54
C LYS A 72 13.85 -6.81 2.32
N ARG A 73 12.77 -7.13 1.60
CA ARG A 73 12.27 -6.38 0.44
C ARG A 73 10.84 -5.92 0.70
N ALA A 74 10.50 -4.78 0.10
CA ALA A 74 9.14 -4.26 0.06
C ALA A 74 8.54 -4.57 -1.32
N MET A 75 7.52 -5.44 -1.36
CA MET A 75 6.78 -5.77 -2.57
C MET A 75 5.46 -4.98 -2.58
N PRO A 76 5.26 -4.05 -3.54
CA PRO A 76 4.04 -3.25 -3.58
C PRO A 76 2.79 -4.11 -3.75
N ILE A 77 1.78 -3.90 -2.90
CA ILE A 77 0.47 -4.51 -3.05
C ILE A 77 -0.46 -3.56 -3.81
N TYR A 78 -0.52 -2.31 -3.35
CA TYR A 78 -1.39 -1.29 -3.94
C TYR A 78 -0.77 0.08 -3.79
N TRP A 79 -1.08 0.97 -4.72
CA TRP A 79 -0.63 2.35 -4.69
C TRP A 79 -1.62 3.27 -5.40
N GLU A 80 -1.65 4.51 -4.96
CA GLU A 80 -2.41 5.58 -5.57
C GLU A 80 -1.49 6.77 -5.89
N ILE A 81 -1.74 7.39 -7.04
CA ILE A 81 -1.12 8.66 -7.40
C ILE A 81 -1.97 9.76 -6.77
N LEU A 82 -1.33 10.61 -5.98
CA LEU A 82 -1.96 11.75 -5.33
C LEU A 82 -1.71 13.02 -6.16
N ASP A 83 -2.78 13.76 -6.44
CA ASP A 83 -2.73 15.00 -7.22
C ASP A 83 -2.13 16.20 -6.46
N LYS A 84 -1.89 16.05 -5.14
CA LYS A 84 -1.45 17.14 -4.26
C LYS A 84 0.02 17.04 -3.84
N LYS A 85 0.69 18.20 -3.85
CA LYS A 85 1.99 18.41 -3.18
C LYS A 85 1.76 18.70 -1.69
N GLY A 86 1.72 17.68 -0.83
CA GLY A 86 1.50 17.82 0.62
C GLY A 86 1.12 16.49 1.28
N SER A 87 1.12 16.39 2.61
CA SER A 87 0.88 15.12 3.37
C SER A 87 -0.38 14.37 2.91
N SER A 88 -0.34 13.03 2.95
CA SER A 88 -1.58 12.26 2.74
C SER A 88 -2.58 12.56 3.86
N ASN A 89 -3.87 12.55 3.54
CA ASN A 89 -4.92 12.66 4.55
C ASN A 89 -5.31 11.26 5.05
N LEU A 90 -6.08 11.20 6.13
CA LEU A 90 -6.50 9.94 6.73
C LEU A 90 -7.32 9.08 5.75
N GLU A 91 -8.19 9.71 4.95
CA GLU A 91 -9.06 9.01 3.99
C GLU A 91 -8.26 8.33 2.88
N GLU A 92 -7.22 8.98 2.34
CA GLU A 92 -6.29 8.41 1.36
C GLU A 92 -5.53 7.23 1.98
N GLN A 93 -5.05 7.36 3.21
CA GLN A 93 -4.37 6.28 3.94
C GLN A 93 -5.29 5.07 4.15
N GLN A 94 -6.53 5.33 4.57
CA GLN A 94 -7.55 4.28 4.75
C GLN A 94 -7.86 3.59 3.42
N ARG A 95 -8.04 4.35 2.34
CA ARG A 95 -8.37 3.80 1.01
C ARG A 95 -7.32 2.82 0.50
N VAL A 96 -6.03 3.20 0.54
CA VAL A 96 -4.94 2.31 0.10
C VAL A 96 -4.78 1.10 1.03
N LEU A 97 -5.02 1.27 2.33
CA LEU A 97 -4.97 0.17 3.31
C LEU A 97 -6.14 -0.79 3.08
N GLU A 98 -7.38 -0.33 2.93
CA GLU A 98 -8.57 -1.16 2.69
C GLU A 98 -8.43 -2.04 1.45
N LYS A 99 -7.91 -1.47 0.36
CA LYS A 99 -7.60 -2.22 -0.87
C LYS A 99 -6.57 -3.32 -0.61
N THR A 100 -5.53 -3.00 0.15
CA THR A 100 -4.49 -3.96 0.54
C THR A 100 -5.04 -5.07 1.45
N LEU A 101 -5.84 -4.72 2.44
CA LEU A 101 -6.46 -5.67 3.39
C LEU A 101 -7.38 -6.67 2.69
N THR A 102 -8.04 -6.25 1.61
CA THR A 102 -8.87 -7.14 0.78
C THR A 102 -8.02 -8.27 0.16
N VAL A 103 -6.80 -7.95 -0.28
CA VAL A 103 -5.87 -8.93 -0.87
C VAL A 103 -5.28 -9.84 0.21
N LEU A 104 -4.99 -9.29 1.39
CA LEU A 104 -4.41 -10.02 2.52
C LEU A 104 -5.45 -10.65 3.45
N SER A 105 -6.71 -10.78 3.01
CA SER A 105 -7.78 -11.35 3.83
C SER A 105 -7.39 -12.75 4.36
N GLY A 106 -7.70 -13.00 5.63
CA GLY A 106 -7.32 -14.24 6.32
C GLY A 106 -5.90 -14.27 6.92
N HIS A 107 -5.08 -13.22 6.73
CA HIS A 107 -3.76 -13.11 7.36
C HIS A 107 -3.84 -12.22 8.62
N LYS A 108 -3.00 -12.53 9.62
CA LYS A 108 -2.74 -11.61 10.73
C LYS A 108 -1.74 -10.57 10.27
N ILE A 109 -2.12 -9.29 10.31
CA ILE A 109 -1.36 -8.22 9.66
C ILE A 109 -0.77 -7.27 10.70
N VAL A 110 0.48 -6.86 10.45
CA VAL A 110 1.17 -5.79 11.17
C VAL A 110 1.42 -4.63 10.21
N VAL A 111 0.89 -3.45 10.51
CA VAL A 111 1.10 -2.23 9.71
C VAL A 111 2.27 -1.43 10.26
N LEU A 112 3.25 -1.17 9.41
CA LEU A 112 4.42 -0.36 9.68
C LEU A 112 4.27 0.99 8.98
N GLY A 113 4.53 2.08 9.69
CA GLY A 113 4.49 3.44 9.12
C GLY A 113 5.50 4.37 9.76
N ASP A 114 6.13 5.22 8.95
CA ASP A 114 7.04 6.26 9.44
C ASP A 114 6.29 7.46 10.06
N ARG A 115 7.02 8.49 10.48
CA ARG A 115 6.50 9.67 11.20
C ARG A 115 5.37 10.40 10.48
N GLU A 116 5.30 10.32 9.15
CA GLU A 116 4.21 10.92 8.35
C GLU A 116 2.85 10.28 8.65
N PHE A 117 2.82 9.02 9.11
CA PHE A 117 1.61 8.25 9.34
C PHE A 117 1.22 8.14 10.82
N CYS A 118 1.84 8.93 11.70
CA CYS A 118 1.66 8.84 13.16
C CYS A 118 0.42 9.61 13.69
N SER A 119 -0.69 9.65 12.93
CA SER A 119 -1.91 10.30 13.42
C SER A 119 -2.64 9.42 14.44
N VAL A 120 -3.18 10.02 15.50
CA VAL A 120 -4.00 9.29 16.50
C VAL A 120 -5.22 8.64 15.85
N SER A 121 -5.80 9.33 14.86
CA SER A 121 -6.96 8.85 14.11
C SER A 121 -6.65 7.59 13.30
N LEU A 122 -5.47 7.51 12.65
CA LEU A 122 -5.04 6.31 11.95
C LEU A 122 -4.84 5.14 12.93
N GLY A 123 -4.17 5.38 14.07
CA GLY A 123 -4.00 4.36 15.10
C GLY A 123 -5.32 3.80 15.63
N LYS A 124 -6.29 4.68 15.92
CA LYS A 124 -7.66 4.27 16.35
C LYS A 124 -8.38 3.48 15.27
N TRP A 125 -8.23 3.87 14.00
CA TRP A 125 -8.83 3.14 12.88
C TRP A 125 -8.20 1.75 12.71
N LEU A 126 -6.86 1.63 12.76
CA LEU A 126 -6.15 0.35 12.68
C LEU A 126 -6.56 -0.59 13.82
N GLN A 127 -6.71 -0.05 15.03
CA GLN A 127 -7.21 -0.81 16.18
C GLN A 127 -8.65 -1.31 15.95
N LYS A 128 -9.55 -0.47 15.41
CA LYS A 128 -10.92 -0.86 15.07
C LYS A 128 -10.96 -2.00 14.04
N GLN A 129 -10.01 -2.02 13.11
CA GLN A 129 -9.85 -3.10 12.13
C GLN A 129 -9.17 -4.36 12.72
N SER A 130 -8.89 -4.40 14.03
CA SER A 130 -8.18 -5.49 14.71
C SER A 130 -6.79 -5.79 14.14
N LEU A 131 -6.11 -4.75 13.63
CA LEU A 131 -4.77 -4.86 13.06
C LEU A 131 -3.70 -4.53 14.11
N TYR A 132 -2.58 -5.24 14.07
CA TYR A 132 -1.38 -4.82 14.79
C TYR A 132 -0.72 -3.67 14.03
N PHE A 133 -0.08 -2.74 14.74
CA PHE A 133 0.64 -1.65 14.07
C PHE A 133 1.85 -1.15 14.87
N CYS A 134 2.84 -0.65 14.14
CA CYS A 134 4.00 0.05 14.65
C CYS A 134 4.16 1.35 13.87
N LEU A 135 3.77 2.46 14.48
CA LEU A 135 3.86 3.79 13.90
C LEU A 135 4.94 4.59 14.64
N ARG A 136 5.91 5.12 13.89
CA ARG A 136 7.03 5.86 14.50
C ARG A 136 6.57 7.25 14.98
N GLN A 137 6.70 7.53 16.27
CA GLN A 137 6.30 8.80 16.85
C GLN A 137 7.42 9.85 16.85
N LYS A 138 7.06 11.15 16.73
CA LYS A 138 7.99 12.27 16.94
C LYS A 138 8.01 12.61 18.44
N LYS A 139 9.20 12.82 19.02
CA LYS A 139 9.46 13.00 20.48
C LYS A 139 8.51 13.97 21.22
N VAL A 140 7.93 14.97 20.55
CA VAL A 140 7.09 16.02 21.16
C VAL A 140 5.68 15.54 21.55
N GLN A 141 5.12 14.51 20.91
CA GLN A 141 3.76 14.00 21.21
C GLN A 141 3.69 13.05 22.42
N MET A 142 4.84 12.65 22.98
CA MET A 142 4.94 11.70 24.09
C MET A 142 4.26 12.17 25.39
N SER A 143 4.13 13.48 25.60
CA SER A 143 3.56 14.04 26.84
C SER A 143 2.04 13.89 26.95
N ARG A 144 1.32 13.66 25.84
CA ARG A 144 -0.15 13.50 25.83
C ARG A 144 -0.63 12.06 25.68
N GLN A 145 0.11 11.17 25.02
CA GLN A 145 -0.40 9.85 24.59
C GLN A 145 -0.14 8.68 25.54
N LYS A 146 0.71 8.83 26.56
CA LYS A 146 0.99 7.77 27.56
C LYS A 146 -0.26 7.28 28.32
N LYS A 147 -1.39 7.98 28.26
CA LYS A 147 -2.63 7.63 28.99
C LYS A 147 -3.62 6.74 28.23
N GLU A 148 -3.53 6.61 26.90
CA GLU A 148 -4.59 5.92 26.11
C GLU A 148 -4.19 4.54 25.57
N PHE A 149 -2.92 4.27 25.27
CA PHE A 149 -2.52 3.01 24.60
C PHE A 149 -2.11 1.86 25.53
N ILE A 150 -2.16 2.07 26.85
CA ILE A 150 -1.96 1.03 27.87
C ILE A 150 -3.27 0.83 28.63
N LYS A 151 -4.31 0.34 27.95
CA LYS A 151 -5.43 -0.30 28.63
C LYS A 151 -5.84 -1.56 27.87
N LYS A 152 -5.28 -2.66 28.40
CA LYS A 152 -5.64 -4.09 28.32
C LYS A 152 -5.82 -4.70 26.93
#